data_AF-A0A9W9ABN4-F1
#
_entry.id   AF-A0A9W9ABN4-F1
#
_cell.length_a   1.000
_cell.length_b   1.000
_cell.length_c   1.000
_cell.angle_alpha   90.00
_cell.angle_beta   90.00
_cell.angle_gamma   90.00
#
_symmetry.space_group_name_H-M   'P 1'
#
loop_
_entity.id
_entity.type
_entity.pdbx_description
1 polymer ?
#
loop_
_entity_poly.entity_id
_entity_poly.type
_entity_poly.pdbx_seq_one_letter_code
_entity_poly.pdbx_strand_id
1 'polypeptide(L)'
;MSFLISIFKTIAYISLPVILIRTAVSSSPMRLYYFRRGLYLGCMTVVATWGIVVAATMSATGYRYDVNWVIARTFYALAGSVMDIKVEVEGEEHMLTKPAVLLSNHQSMLDILFVGRMMPKRTSIMAKKSLQYTPLGPFMVMSGAVFIDRGNNARAVRSLEAAGQLMKDRKISLWMYPEGTRHSSKEPDMLPFKKGAFHLAVQSSIPIVPIVTENYWRVYRQGFFGSGIVKIRVLPPIPTEDLTPNDVPELVERVRDQMLDALSDISVKVEKQGPAEEPRGPQPTIPTEFHGIPSSFSSSHNIEDEGAFPLPDVKPEHVLETTRTSSVVSIASSDREQRSEPSENGTETEEDEGMVLVGRPT
;
A
#
# COMPACT_ATOMS: atom_id res chain seq x y z
N MET A 1 7.74 -55.60 -14.94
CA MET A 1 6.65 -55.32 -13.97
C MET A 1 7.12 -54.51 -12.75
N SER A 2 8.22 -54.88 -12.07
CA SER A 2 8.73 -54.18 -10.87
C SER A 2 9.07 -52.69 -11.07
N PHE A 3 9.71 -52.33 -12.19
CA PHE A 3 10.07 -50.93 -12.50
C PHE A 3 8.85 -50.00 -12.64
N LEU A 4 7.81 -50.44 -13.36
CA LEU A 4 6.56 -49.70 -13.51
C LEU A 4 5.89 -49.47 -12.16
N ILE A 5 5.83 -50.49 -11.30
CA ILE A 5 5.26 -50.38 -9.95
C ILE A 5 6.03 -49.36 -9.11
N SER A 6 7.36 -49.29 -9.24
CA SER A 6 8.17 -48.29 -8.56
C SER A 6 7.86 -46.86 -9.01
N ILE A 7 7.70 -46.64 -10.32
CA ILE A 7 7.31 -45.33 -10.87
C ILE A 7 5.92 -44.93 -10.37
N PHE A 8 4.94 -45.83 -10.46
CA PHE A 8 3.57 -45.56 -10.00
C PHE A 8 3.52 -45.24 -8.50
N LYS A 9 4.28 -45.97 -7.67
CA LYS A 9 4.38 -45.67 -6.23
C LYS A 9 4.96 -44.28 -5.99
N THR A 10 6.06 -43.91 -6.66
CA THR A 10 6.67 -42.58 -6.51
C THR A 10 5.70 -41.47 -6.93
N ILE A 11 5.03 -41.62 -8.08
CA ILE A 11 4.01 -40.66 -8.54
C ILE A 11 2.87 -40.57 -7.52
N ALA A 12 2.41 -41.69 -6.96
CA ALA A 12 1.33 -41.71 -5.97
C ALA A 12 1.76 -41.07 -4.65
N TYR A 13 2.96 -41.34 -4.15
CA TYR A 13 3.47 -40.75 -2.90
C TYR A 13 3.65 -39.24 -2.98
N ILE A 14 3.91 -38.69 -4.18
CA ILE A 14 4.00 -37.24 -4.39
C ILE A 14 2.61 -36.65 -4.69
N SER A 15 1.83 -37.28 -5.57
CA SER A 15 0.57 -36.71 -6.06
C SER A 15 -0.55 -36.79 -5.03
N LEU A 16 -0.64 -37.86 -4.23
CA LEU A 16 -1.72 -38.03 -3.26
C LEU A 16 -1.71 -36.95 -2.16
N PRO A 17 -0.59 -36.64 -1.48
CA PRO A 17 -0.54 -35.52 -0.53
C PRO A 17 -0.88 -34.18 -1.17
N VAL A 18 -0.40 -33.92 -2.40
CA VAL A 18 -0.69 -32.67 -3.12
C VAL A 18 -2.18 -32.56 -3.42
N ILE A 19 -2.82 -33.65 -3.88
CA ILE A 19 -4.26 -33.69 -4.15
C ILE A 19 -5.04 -33.49 -2.85
N LEU A 20 -4.69 -34.19 -1.76
CA LEU A 20 -5.36 -34.05 -0.47
C LEU A 20 -5.26 -32.63 0.09
N ILE A 21 -4.06 -32.03 0.06
CA ILE A 21 -3.86 -30.64 0.47
C ILE A 21 -4.69 -29.71 -0.41
N ARG A 22 -4.62 -29.86 -1.74
CA ARG A 22 -5.38 -29.04 -2.69
C ARG A 22 -6.88 -29.09 -2.39
N THR A 23 -7.44 -30.27 -2.21
CA THR A 23 -8.88 -30.45 -1.90
C THR A 23 -9.23 -29.87 -0.52
N ALA A 24 -8.37 -30.05 0.48
CA ALA A 24 -8.57 -29.51 1.82
C ALA A 24 -8.56 -27.97 1.85
N VAL A 25 -7.68 -27.33 1.06
CA VAL A 25 -7.62 -25.87 1.00
C VAL A 25 -8.68 -25.29 0.07
N SER A 26 -9.05 -25.97 -1.01
CA SER A 26 -10.06 -25.48 -1.97
C SER A 26 -11.50 -25.57 -1.47
N SER A 27 -11.74 -26.28 -0.36
CA SER A 27 -13.07 -26.41 0.23
C SER A 27 -13.54 -25.16 1.02
N SER A 28 -12.68 -24.14 1.20
CA SER A 28 -13.09 -22.84 1.74
C SER A 28 -12.24 -21.72 1.12
N PRO A 29 -12.85 -20.61 0.64
CA PRO A 29 -12.11 -19.46 0.13
C PRO A 29 -11.07 -18.93 1.12
N MET A 30 -11.39 -18.94 2.42
CA MET A 30 -10.50 -18.45 3.47
C MET A 30 -9.29 -19.36 3.69
N ARG A 31 -9.49 -20.70 3.67
CA ARG A 31 -8.37 -21.65 3.75
C ARG A 31 -7.44 -21.51 2.55
N LEU A 32 -8.00 -21.37 1.35
CA LEU A 32 -7.23 -21.14 0.15
C LEU A 32 -6.44 -19.82 0.23
N TYR A 33 -7.05 -18.75 0.73
CA TYR A 33 -6.40 -17.46 0.95
C TYR A 33 -5.18 -17.59 1.88
N TYR A 34 -5.35 -18.14 3.08
CA TYR A 34 -4.23 -18.28 4.02
C TYR A 34 -3.16 -19.24 3.54
N PHE A 35 -3.55 -20.33 2.85
CA PHE A 35 -2.59 -21.25 2.24
C PHE A 35 -1.72 -20.56 1.18
N ARG A 36 -2.35 -19.82 0.24
CA ARG A 36 -1.65 -19.07 -0.81
C ARG A 36 -0.81 -17.94 -0.22
N ARG A 37 -1.31 -17.23 0.79
CA ARG A 37 -0.53 -16.22 1.54
C ARG A 37 0.70 -16.85 2.20
N GLY A 38 0.54 -18.04 2.80
CA GLY A 38 1.62 -18.81 3.38
C GLY A 38 2.67 -19.23 2.35
N LEU A 39 2.25 -19.72 1.18
CA LEU A 39 3.16 -20.04 0.07
C LEU A 39 3.96 -18.82 -0.40
N TYR A 40 3.29 -17.67 -0.57
CA TYR A 40 3.94 -16.42 -0.99
C TYR A 40 4.99 -15.96 0.04
N LEU A 41 4.61 -15.91 1.32
CA LEU A 41 5.54 -15.54 2.40
C LEU A 41 6.69 -16.56 2.53
N GLY A 42 6.41 -17.85 2.32
CA GLY A 42 7.42 -18.90 2.28
C GLY A 42 8.43 -18.69 1.17
N CYS A 43 7.98 -18.39 -0.06
CA CYS A 43 8.86 -18.04 -1.18
C CYS A 43 9.74 -16.83 -0.86
N MET A 44 9.15 -15.81 -0.21
CA MET A 44 9.88 -14.60 0.19
C MET A 44 10.97 -14.92 1.22
N THR A 45 10.68 -15.74 2.24
CA THR A 45 11.68 -16.18 3.23
C THR A 45 12.81 -16.99 2.57
N VAL A 46 12.47 -17.96 1.72
CA VAL A 46 13.45 -18.78 0.99
C VAL A 46 14.40 -17.90 0.16
N VAL A 47 13.84 -16.95 -0.60
CA VAL A 47 14.63 -16.06 -1.46
C VAL A 47 15.41 -15.03 -0.64
N ALA A 48 14.90 -14.57 0.50
CA ALA A 48 15.64 -13.68 1.39
C ALA A 48 16.85 -14.38 2.03
N THR A 49 16.68 -15.62 2.50
CA THR A 49 17.79 -16.42 3.04
C THR A 49 18.84 -16.70 1.97
N TRP A 50 18.42 -17.10 0.76
CA TRP A 50 19.32 -17.22 -0.39
C TRP A 50 19.98 -15.89 -0.75
N GLY A 51 19.23 -14.80 -0.64
CA GLY A 51 19.67 -13.45 -0.93
C GLY A 51 20.81 -12.97 -0.05
N ILE A 52 20.91 -13.43 1.20
CA ILE A 52 22.06 -13.14 2.07
C ILE A 52 23.36 -13.70 1.47
N VAL A 53 23.34 -14.94 1.01
CA VAL A 53 24.52 -15.59 0.40
C VAL A 53 24.91 -14.89 -0.89
N VAL A 54 23.94 -14.65 -1.78
CA VAL A 54 24.17 -13.92 -3.04
C VAL A 54 24.68 -12.51 -2.78
N ALA A 55 24.08 -11.79 -1.83
CA ALA A 55 24.50 -10.44 -1.48
C ALA A 55 25.92 -10.38 -0.95
N ALA A 56 26.32 -11.34 -0.11
CA ALA A 56 27.69 -11.44 0.39
C ALA A 56 28.68 -11.70 -0.75
N THR A 57 28.43 -12.71 -1.59
CA THR A 57 29.32 -13.07 -2.71
C THR A 57 29.42 -11.96 -3.76
N MET A 58 28.29 -11.37 -4.17
CA MET A 58 28.27 -10.29 -5.17
C MET A 58 28.85 -8.99 -4.63
N SER A 59 28.62 -8.66 -3.35
CA SER A 59 29.25 -7.49 -2.73
C SER A 59 30.76 -7.66 -2.66
N ALA A 60 31.25 -8.85 -2.30
CA ALA A 60 32.68 -9.15 -2.25
C ALA A 60 33.37 -9.11 -3.63
N THR A 61 32.61 -9.35 -4.70
CA THR A 61 33.11 -9.37 -6.09
C THR A 61 32.85 -8.06 -6.86
N GLY A 62 32.36 -7.01 -6.19
CA GLY A 62 32.14 -5.69 -6.79
C GLY A 62 30.79 -5.49 -7.51
N TYR A 63 29.90 -6.47 -7.45
CA TYR A 63 28.57 -6.47 -8.08
C TYR A 63 27.43 -6.13 -7.10
N ARG A 64 27.73 -5.42 -6.00
CA ARG A 64 26.76 -5.06 -4.95
C ARG A 64 25.43 -4.48 -5.47
N TYR A 65 25.48 -3.62 -6.48
CA TYR A 65 24.29 -2.94 -7.02
C TYR A 65 23.43 -3.79 -7.96
N ASP A 66 23.88 -5.01 -8.30
CA ASP A 66 23.11 -5.98 -9.08
C ASP A 66 22.44 -7.04 -8.20
N VAL A 67 22.69 -7.01 -6.88
CA VAL A 67 22.08 -7.94 -5.92
C VAL A 67 20.56 -7.86 -5.95
N ASN A 68 19.98 -6.65 -5.90
CA ASN A 68 18.53 -6.47 -5.96
C ASN A 68 17.96 -7.05 -7.25
N TRP A 69 18.64 -6.89 -8.39
CA TRP A 69 18.21 -7.48 -9.66
C TRP A 69 18.16 -9.00 -9.61
N VAL A 70 19.24 -9.66 -9.15
CA VAL A 70 19.26 -11.13 -9.04
C VAL A 70 18.16 -11.64 -8.13
N ILE A 71 18.00 -11.03 -6.95
CA ILE A 71 17.04 -11.49 -5.95
C ILE A 71 15.60 -11.21 -6.35
N ALA A 72 15.31 -10.02 -6.89
CA ALA A 72 14.00 -9.68 -7.40
C ALA A 72 13.58 -10.63 -8.54
N ARG A 73 14.46 -10.89 -9.51
CA ARG A 73 14.18 -11.79 -10.63
C ARG A 73 14.01 -13.25 -10.18
N THR A 74 14.81 -13.68 -9.20
CA THR A 74 14.66 -15.02 -8.59
C THR A 74 13.33 -15.15 -7.85
N PHE A 75 12.94 -14.11 -7.09
CA PHE A 75 11.66 -14.07 -6.40
C PHE A 75 10.50 -14.16 -7.38
N TYR A 76 10.50 -13.38 -8.47
CA TYR A 76 9.47 -13.46 -9.49
C TYR A 76 9.42 -14.84 -10.16
N ALA A 77 10.56 -15.41 -10.54
CA ALA A 77 10.59 -16.73 -11.16
C ALA A 77 9.98 -17.82 -10.27
N LEU A 78 10.27 -17.78 -8.95
CA LEU A 78 9.73 -18.73 -7.98
C LEU A 78 8.27 -18.44 -7.64
N ALA A 79 8.01 -17.27 -7.06
CA ALA A 79 6.70 -16.91 -6.53
C ALA A 79 5.67 -16.70 -7.65
N GLY A 80 6.05 -16.12 -8.79
CA GLY A 80 5.15 -15.99 -9.94
C GLY A 80 4.66 -17.34 -10.44
N SER A 81 5.56 -18.34 -10.50
CA SER A 81 5.21 -19.71 -10.90
C SER A 81 4.34 -20.42 -9.85
N VAL A 82 4.72 -20.35 -8.57
CA VAL A 82 3.97 -20.99 -7.47
C VAL A 82 2.57 -20.40 -7.31
N MET A 83 2.45 -19.09 -7.52
CA MET A 83 1.19 -18.37 -7.37
C MET A 83 0.38 -18.34 -8.67
N ASP A 84 0.93 -18.80 -9.80
CA ASP A 84 0.30 -18.67 -11.12
C ASP A 84 -0.07 -17.21 -11.44
N ILE A 85 0.85 -16.29 -11.14
CA ILE A 85 0.71 -14.86 -11.43
C ILE A 85 1.73 -14.49 -12.50
N LYS A 86 1.24 -14.14 -13.68
CA LYS A 86 2.05 -13.68 -14.81
C LYS A 86 1.99 -12.17 -14.89
N VAL A 87 3.08 -11.56 -15.33
CA VAL A 87 3.16 -10.11 -15.50
C VAL A 87 3.44 -9.78 -16.95
N GLU A 88 2.53 -9.01 -17.55
CA GLU A 88 2.66 -8.44 -18.89
C GLU A 88 3.10 -7.00 -18.78
N VAL A 89 4.02 -6.58 -19.66
CA VAL A 89 4.70 -5.30 -19.55
C VAL A 89 4.61 -4.56 -20.88
N GLU A 90 4.11 -3.33 -20.82
CA GLU A 90 4.14 -2.36 -21.91
C GLU A 90 5.21 -1.29 -21.61
N GLY A 91 5.93 -0.84 -22.63
CA GLY A 91 6.97 0.20 -22.48
C GLY A 91 8.25 -0.27 -21.79
N GLU A 92 8.54 -1.58 -21.76
CA GLU A 92 9.71 -2.14 -21.06
C GLU A 92 11.04 -1.53 -21.52
N GLU A 93 11.12 -1.00 -22.75
CA GLU A 93 12.27 -0.27 -23.29
C GLU A 93 12.65 0.97 -22.48
N HIS A 94 11.70 1.63 -21.80
CA HIS A 94 11.98 2.81 -20.97
C HIS A 94 12.79 2.47 -19.71
N MET A 95 12.81 1.20 -19.29
CA MET A 95 13.64 0.70 -18.18
C MET A 95 15.14 0.68 -18.50
N LEU A 96 15.53 0.95 -19.76
CA LEU A 96 16.92 1.14 -20.16
C LEU A 96 17.48 2.49 -19.69
N THR A 97 16.62 3.44 -19.30
CA THR A 97 17.00 4.76 -18.79
C THR A 97 17.72 4.64 -17.44
N LYS A 98 19.02 4.98 -17.41
CA LYS A 98 19.87 4.86 -16.21
C LYS A 98 20.93 5.97 -16.14
N PRO A 99 21.17 6.58 -14.97
CA PRO A 99 20.37 6.44 -13.75
C PRO A 99 18.97 7.04 -13.93
N ALA A 100 18.02 6.57 -13.13
CA ALA A 100 16.65 7.07 -13.12
C ALA A 100 16.03 6.98 -11.72
N VAL A 101 15.10 7.88 -11.42
CA VAL A 101 14.18 7.77 -10.29
C VAL A 101 12.95 7.00 -10.79
N LEU A 102 12.85 5.73 -10.43
CA LEU A 102 11.75 4.86 -10.85
C LEU A 102 10.59 5.01 -9.86
N LEU A 103 9.45 5.50 -10.32
CA LEU A 103 8.29 5.78 -9.48
C LEU A 103 7.15 4.80 -9.79
N SER A 104 6.75 4.01 -8.80
CA SER A 104 5.64 3.06 -8.92
C SER A 104 4.49 3.40 -8.00
N ASN A 105 3.25 3.13 -8.41
CA ASN A 105 2.11 3.10 -7.48
C ASN A 105 2.24 1.93 -6.49
N HIS A 106 1.73 2.08 -5.26
CA HIS A 106 1.86 1.11 -4.18
C HIS A 106 0.49 0.65 -3.70
N GLN A 107 0.15 -0.62 -3.87
CA GLN A 107 -1.16 -1.16 -3.49
C GLN A 107 -1.08 -2.20 -2.37
N SER A 108 -0.06 -3.06 -2.35
CA SER A 108 0.02 -4.14 -1.34
C SER A 108 1.41 -4.79 -1.22
N MET A 109 1.51 -5.83 -0.40
CA MET A 109 2.70 -6.70 -0.36
C MET A 109 2.97 -7.44 -1.67
N LEU A 110 1.96 -7.59 -2.55
CA LEU A 110 2.12 -8.22 -3.85
C LEU A 110 3.00 -7.38 -4.80
N ASP A 111 3.17 -6.09 -4.54
CA ASP A 111 4.05 -5.23 -5.35
C ASP A 111 5.50 -5.72 -5.40
N ILE A 112 5.94 -6.44 -4.37
CA ILE A 112 7.29 -7.06 -4.36
C ILE A 112 7.45 -8.05 -5.52
N LEU A 113 6.38 -8.74 -5.92
CA LEU A 113 6.39 -9.65 -7.07
C LEU A 113 6.56 -8.90 -8.39
N PHE A 114 5.91 -7.74 -8.52
CA PHE A 114 5.95 -6.89 -9.71
C PHE A 114 7.29 -6.17 -9.85
N VAL A 115 7.82 -5.64 -8.74
CA VAL A 115 9.22 -5.22 -8.64
C VAL A 115 10.14 -6.39 -9.03
N GLY A 116 9.82 -7.60 -8.59
CA GLY A 116 10.47 -8.85 -9.01
C GLY A 116 10.61 -8.99 -10.52
N ARG A 117 9.52 -8.78 -11.26
CA ARG A 117 9.49 -8.82 -12.73
C ARG A 117 10.25 -7.66 -13.36
N MET A 118 10.21 -6.48 -12.77
CA MET A 118 10.63 -5.24 -13.46
C MET A 118 11.99 -4.70 -13.02
N MET A 119 12.55 -5.18 -11.91
CA MET A 119 13.80 -4.67 -11.37
C MET A 119 14.88 -4.64 -12.45
N PRO A 120 15.44 -3.47 -12.80
CA PRO A 120 16.56 -3.40 -13.71
C PRO A 120 17.89 -3.57 -12.95
N LYS A 121 18.93 -4.05 -13.64
CA LYS A 121 20.31 -4.05 -13.12
C LYS A 121 20.72 -2.67 -12.61
N ARG A 122 21.62 -2.61 -11.62
CA ARG A 122 22.12 -1.38 -10.98
C ARG A 122 21.03 -0.51 -10.37
N THR A 123 20.11 -1.11 -9.61
CA THR A 123 18.99 -0.40 -8.99
C THR A 123 18.94 -0.67 -7.50
N SER A 124 18.80 0.40 -6.71
CA SER A 124 18.49 0.32 -5.28
C SER A 124 17.00 0.56 -5.05
N ILE A 125 16.50 0.15 -3.88
CA ILE A 125 15.12 0.39 -3.44
C ILE A 125 15.16 1.33 -2.23
N MET A 126 14.25 2.30 -2.20
CA MET A 126 13.99 3.06 -0.98
C MET A 126 13.06 2.28 -0.04
N ALA A 127 13.46 2.17 1.24
CA ALA A 127 12.74 1.41 2.25
C ALA A 127 12.52 2.20 3.54
N LYS A 128 11.43 1.90 4.27
CA LYS A 128 11.20 2.43 5.63
C LYS A 128 12.36 1.99 6.53
N LYS A 129 12.94 2.92 7.29
CA LYS A 129 14.08 2.64 8.17
C LYS A 129 13.86 1.50 9.17
N SER A 130 12.63 1.31 9.66
CA SER A 130 12.33 0.19 10.58
C SER A 130 12.54 -1.19 9.95
N LEU A 131 12.46 -1.31 8.62
CA LEU A 131 12.65 -2.60 7.92
C LEU A 131 14.06 -3.16 8.07
N GLN A 132 15.05 -2.32 8.37
CA GLN A 132 16.42 -2.78 8.63
C GLN A 132 16.54 -3.69 9.87
N TYR A 133 15.54 -3.66 10.76
CA TYR A 133 15.50 -4.48 11.98
C TYR A 133 14.65 -5.74 11.83
N THR A 134 14.03 -5.95 10.67
CA THR A 134 13.28 -7.16 10.36
C THR A 134 14.23 -8.28 9.90
N PRO A 135 13.77 -9.54 9.80
CA PRO A 135 14.60 -10.61 9.22
C PRO A 135 15.11 -10.35 7.79
N LEU A 136 14.46 -9.44 7.04
CA LEU A 136 14.92 -9.00 5.71
C LEU A 136 16.00 -7.92 5.77
N GLY A 137 16.16 -7.27 6.92
CA GLY A 137 17.04 -6.12 7.12
C GLY A 137 18.49 -6.35 6.69
N PRO A 138 19.16 -7.42 7.14
CA PRO A 138 20.54 -7.72 6.72
C PRO A 138 20.69 -7.81 5.20
N PHE A 139 19.76 -8.47 4.51
CA PHE A 139 19.74 -8.53 3.05
C PHE A 139 19.61 -7.13 2.44
N MET A 140 18.64 -6.33 2.90
CA MET A 140 18.39 -4.98 2.37
C MET A 140 19.60 -4.06 2.57
N VAL A 141 20.28 -4.15 3.71
CA VAL A 141 21.52 -3.42 3.98
C VAL A 141 22.61 -3.87 3.02
N MET A 142 22.79 -5.17 2.79
CA MET A 142 23.82 -5.68 1.88
C MET A 142 23.52 -5.43 0.39
N SER A 143 22.25 -5.36 0.00
CA SER A 143 21.85 -5.06 -1.38
C SER A 143 21.91 -3.56 -1.70
N GLY A 144 22.26 -2.72 -0.72
CA GLY A 144 22.43 -1.28 -0.89
C GLY A 144 21.12 -0.50 -0.88
N ALA A 145 20.08 -1.00 -0.21
CA ALA A 145 18.83 -0.28 -0.01
C ALA A 145 19.06 1.08 0.67
N VAL A 146 18.27 2.09 0.28
CA VAL A 146 18.28 3.42 0.88
C VAL A 146 17.19 3.49 1.93
N PHE A 147 17.57 3.60 3.21
CA PHE A 147 16.61 3.68 4.30
C PHE A 147 16.20 5.13 4.58
N ILE A 148 14.88 5.37 4.59
CA ILE A 148 14.29 6.68 4.87
C ILE A 148 13.56 6.70 6.22
N ASP A 149 13.83 7.75 6.99
CA ASP A 149 13.22 8.02 8.29
C ASP A 149 12.10 9.06 8.12
N ARG A 150 10.89 8.59 7.84
CA ARG A 150 9.74 9.45 7.50
C ARG A 150 9.20 10.25 8.70
N GLY A 151 9.53 9.84 9.94
CA GLY A 151 9.14 10.57 11.14
C GLY A 151 10.01 11.80 11.43
N ASN A 152 11.06 12.05 10.63
CA ASN A 152 11.92 13.20 10.79
C ASN A 152 12.31 13.78 9.43
N ASN A 153 11.64 14.87 9.04
CA ASN A 153 11.81 15.52 7.74
C ASN A 153 13.28 15.88 7.44
N ALA A 154 14.02 16.43 8.41
CA ALA A 154 15.42 16.79 8.21
C ALA A 154 16.34 15.59 7.96
N ARG A 155 16.03 14.42 8.56
CA ARG A 155 16.75 13.16 8.24
C ARG A 155 16.33 12.60 6.89
N ALA A 156 15.03 12.65 6.56
CA ALA A 156 14.53 12.20 5.27
C ALA A 156 15.17 12.96 4.10
N VAL A 157 15.25 14.29 4.20
CA VAL A 157 15.91 15.14 3.18
C VAL A 157 17.38 14.77 3.01
N ARG A 158 18.15 14.67 4.10
CA ARG A 158 19.57 14.25 4.03
C ARG A 158 19.76 12.86 3.41
N SER A 159 18.89 11.91 3.73
CA SER A 159 18.92 10.58 3.11
C SER A 159 18.67 10.63 1.60
N LEU A 160 17.77 11.51 1.15
CA LEU A 160 17.48 11.71 -0.27
C LEU A 160 18.66 12.39 -0.99
N GLU A 161 19.24 13.46 -0.42
CA GLU A 161 20.42 14.13 -0.98
C GLU A 161 21.59 13.14 -1.16
N ALA A 162 21.89 12.35 -0.12
CA ALA A 162 22.92 11.32 -0.17
C ALA A 162 22.61 10.26 -1.24
N ALA A 163 21.35 9.87 -1.40
CA ALA A 163 20.93 8.95 -2.45
C ALA A 163 21.13 9.54 -3.84
N GLY A 164 20.78 10.81 -4.07
CA GLY A 164 20.99 11.50 -5.35
C GLY A 164 22.46 11.59 -5.74
N GLN A 165 23.33 11.88 -4.78
CA GLN A 165 24.78 11.87 -5.02
C GLN A 165 25.27 10.46 -5.38
N LEU A 166 24.82 9.43 -4.64
CA LEU A 166 25.17 8.04 -4.92
C LEU A 166 24.70 7.58 -6.31
N MET A 167 23.49 7.97 -6.71
CA MET A 167 22.93 7.67 -8.02
C MET A 167 23.80 8.21 -9.16
N LYS A 168 24.28 9.45 -9.03
CA LYS A 168 25.22 10.06 -10.00
C LYS A 168 26.57 9.34 -9.99
N ASP A 169 27.20 9.22 -8.81
CA ASP A 169 28.57 8.74 -8.66
C ASP A 169 28.75 7.26 -9.02
N ARG A 170 27.67 6.48 -8.86
CA ARG A 170 27.68 5.04 -9.14
C ARG A 170 26.84 4.67 -10.33
N LYS A 171 26.19 5.61 -11.02
CA LYS A 171 25.27 5.33 -12.14
C LYS A 171 24.27 4.23 -11.77
N ILE A 172 23.56 4.45 -10.66
CA ILE A 172 22.52 3.53 -10.16
C ILE A 172 21.16 4.23 -10.17
N SER A 173 20.10 3.46 -10.44
CA SER A 173 18.72 3.93 -10.33
C SER A 173 18.19 3.72 -8.91
N LEU A 174 17.12 4.43 -8.56
CA LEU A 174 16.44 4.29 -7.28
C LEU A 174 14.94 4.06 -7.50
N TRP A 175 14.43 2.95 -6.98
CA TRP A 175 13.02 2.62 -6.99
C TRP A 175 12.31 3.20 -5.76
N MET A 176 11.22 3.93 -5.98
CA MET A 176 10.45 4.60 -4.94
C MET A 176 8.94 4.45 -5.20
N TYR A 177 8.18 4.47 -4.09
CA TYR A 177 6.73 4.60 -4.12
C TYR A 177 6.38 6.02 -3.64
N PRO A 178 5.97 6.93 -4.55
CA PRO A 178 5.80 8.35 -4.20
C PRO A 178 4.60 8.59 -3.28
N GLU A 179 3.61 7.70 -3.22
CA GLU A 179 2.49 7.73 -2.26
C GLU A 179 2.97 7.63 -0.79
N GLY A 180 4.10 6.95 -0.57
CA GLY A 180 4.66 6.72 0.75
C GLY A 180 3.95 5.65 1.57
N THR A 181 2.74 5.22 1.21
CA THR A 181 2.05 4.08 1.84
C THR A 181 1.32 3.26 0.77
N ARG A 182 0.72 2.14 1.18
CA ARG A 182 -0.09 1.29 0.31
C ARG A 182 -1.49 1.85 0.18
N HIS A 183 -2.03 1.80 -1.03
CA HIS A 183 -3.41 2.12 -1.36
C HIS A 183 -4.08 0.94 -2.04
N SER A 184 -4.87 0.19 -1.28
CA SER A 184 -5.64 -0.95 -1.78
C SER A 184 -7.11 -0.54 -1.92
N SER A 185 -7.58 -0.41 -3.15
CA SER A 185 -8.95 -0.03 -3.48
C SER A 185 -9.53 -0.92 -4.56
N LYS A 186 -10.86 -1.06 -4.58
CA LYS A 186 -11.58 -1.75 -5.66
C LYS A 186 -11.51 -0.96 -6.97
N GLU A 187 -11.49 0.37 -6.88
CA GLU A 187 -11.41 1.26 -8.03
C GLU A 187 -9.95 1.62 -8.33
N PRO A 188 -9.58 1.86 -9.60
CA PRO A 188 -8.23 2.28 -9.97
C PRO A 188 -7.98 3.73 -9.54
N ASP A 189 -7.29 3.91 -8.41
CA ASP A 189 -6.92 5.22 -7.88
C ASP A 189 -5.52 5.20 -7.22
N MET A 190 -4.99 6.37 -6.91
CA MET A 190 -3.70 6.59 -6.26
C MET A 190 -3.78 7.72 -5.23
N LEU A 191 -3.07 7.55 -4.11
CA LEU A 191 -2.92 8.60 -3.11
C LEU A 191 -2.14 9.82 -3.66
N PRO A 192 -2.24 10.98 -2.99
CA PRO A 192 -1.37 12.11 -3.27
C PRO A 192 0.10 11.74 -3.14
N PHE A 193 0.92 12.22 -4.07
CA PHE A 193 2.35 11.93 -4.09
C PHE A 193 3.12 12.86 -3.16
N LYS A 194 4.07 12.28 -2.43
CA LYS A 194 5.03 13.02 -1.59
C LYS A 194 6.13 13.62 -2.47
N LYS A 195 6.51 14.87 -2.17
CA LYS A 195 7.48 15.65 -2.97
C LYS A 195 8.93 15.15 -2.94
N GLY A 196 9.29 14.28 -1.99
CA GLY A 196 10.68 13.89 -1.74
C GLY A 196 11.38 13.26 -2.96
N ALA A 197 10.69 12.38 -3.69
CA ALA A 197 11.25 11.74 -4.89
C ALA A 197 11.51 12.75 -6.03
N PHE A 198 10.66 13.76 -6.11
CA PHE A 198 10.69 14.79 -7.16
C PHE A 198 11.79 15.82 -6.87
N HIS A 199 11.94 16.24 -5.61
CA HIS A 199 13.10 17.03 -5.19
C HIS A 199 14.41 16.30 -5.47
N LEU A 200 14.48 15.01 -5.15
CA LEU A 200 15.63 14.17 -5.49
C LEU A 200 15.93 14.21 -6.99
N ALA A 201 14.93 13.96 -7.83
CA ALA A 201 15.09 13.92 -9.28
C ALA A 201 15.58 15.27 -9.85
N VAL A 202 14.96 16.37 -9.42
CA VAL A 202 15.31 17.74 -9.86
C VAL A 202 16.70 18.16 -9.38
N GLN A 203 17.00 18.01 -8.09
CA GLN A 203 18.30 18.42 -7.53
C GLN A 203 19.48 17.59 -8.06
N SER A 204 19.23 16.36 -8.49
CA SER A 204 20.24 15.50 -9.10
C SER A 204 20.26 15.55 -10.63
N SER A 205 19.32 16.27 -11.26
CA SER A 205 19.10 16.27 -12.71
C SER A 205 18.99 14.86 -13.28
N ILE A 206 18.33 13.96 -12.54
CA ILE A 206 18.09 12.57 -12.93
C ILE A 206 16.64 12.43 -13.40
N PRO A 207 16.38 11.81 -14.56
CA PRO A 207 15.03 11.66 -15.08
C PRO A 207 14.16 10.77 -14.20
N ILE A 208 12.86 11.03 -14.22
CA ILE A 208 11.84 10.19 -13.60
C ILE A 208 11.34 9.18 -14.63
N VAL A 209 11.20 7.92 -14.25
CA VAL A 209 10.52 6.91 -15.07
C VAL A 209 9.30 6.41 -14.29
N PRO A 210 8.08 6.80 -14.70
CA PRO A 210 6.85 6.32 -14.07
C PRO A 210 6.57 4.86 -14.47
N ILE A 211 6.17 4.06 -13.50
CA ILE A 211 5.84 2.64 -13.64
C ILE A 211 4.46 2.43 -13.02
N VAL A 212 3.50 1.98 -13.81
CA VAL A 212 2.12 1.84 -13.37
C VAL A 212 1.76 0.36 -13.39
N THR A 213 1.52 -0.19 -12.20
CA THR A 213 0.94 -1.53 -12.05
C THR A 213 -0.57 -1.37 -12.04
N GLU A 214 -1.29 -2.15 -12.85
CA GLU A 214 -2.75 -2.12 -12.90
C GLU A 214 -3.39 -2.31 -11.51
N ASN A 215 -4.64 -1.89 -11.34
CA ASN A 215 -5.40 -2.28 -10.17
C ASN A 215 -5.59 -3.80 -10.17
N TYR A 216 -4.98 -4.47 -9.19
CA TYR A 216 -4.98 -5.92 -9.08
C TYR A 216 -5.88 -6.43 -7.95
N TRP A 217 -6.90 -5.65 -7.54
CA TRP A 217 -7.87 -6.03 -6.50
C TRP A 217 -8.58 -7.37 -6.78
N ARG A 218 -8.69 -7.77 -8.04
CA ARG A 218 -9.22 -9.08 -8.48
C ARG A 218 -8.25 -10.25 -8.30
N VAL A 219 -6.97 -9.98 -8.08
CA VAL A 219 -5.90 -10.96 -7.86
C VAL A 219 -5.56 -11.02 -6.37
N TYR A 220 -5.49 -9.88 -5.69
CA TYR A 220 -5.12 -9.85 -4.27
C TYR A 220 -5.87 -8.75 -3.52
N ARG A 221 -6.48 -9.15 -2.40
CA ARG A 221 -7.07 -8.29 -1.37
C ARG A 221 -7.22 -9.08 -0.07
N GLN A 222 -7.54 -8.42 1.03
CA GLN A 222 -7.78 -9.12 2.29
C GLN A 222 -8.87 -10.20 2.11
N GLY A 223 -8.57 -11.43 2.53
CA GLY A 223 -9.47 -12.58 2.38
C GLY A 223 -9.53 -13.22 0.99
N PHE A 224 -8.79 -12.71 -0.01
CA PHE A 224 -8.73 -13.27 -1.35
C PHE A 224 -7.34 -13.16 -1.99
N PHE A 225 -6.79 -14.29 -2.42
CA PHE A 225 -5.51 -14.33 -3.14
C PHE A 225 -5.66 -15.31 -4.30
N GLY A 226 -5.97 -14.78 -5.48
CA GLY A 226 -6.15 -15.52 -6.72
C GLY A 226 -4.87 -15.66 -7.54
N SER A 227 -5.04 -16.16 -8.77
CA SER A 227 -4.04 -16.22 -9.83
C SER A 227 -4.47 -15.34 -11.00
N GLY A 228 -3.61 -15.13 -11.99
CA GLY A 228 -3.98 -14.38 -13.19
C GLY A 228 -2.82 -13.62 -13.83
N ILE A 229 -3.17 -12.73 -14.74
CA ILE A 229 -2.22 -11.86 -15.44
C ILE A 229 -2.33 -10.47 -14.84
N VAL A 230 -1.22 -9.84 -14.47
CA VAL A 230 -1.16 -8.45 -14.03
C VAL A 230 -0.41 -7.61 -15.04
N LYS A 231 -1.00 -6.52 -15.49
CA LYS A 231 -0.38 -5.59 -16.43
C LYS A 231 0.45 -4.53 -15.72
N ILE A 232 1.59 -4.21 -16.30
CA ILE A 232 2.42 -3.07 -15.91
C ILE A 232 2.68 -2.24 -17.16
N ARG A 233 2.53 -0.92 -17.04
CA ARG A 233 2.93 0.03 -18.08
C ARG A 233 4.05 0.91 -17.55
N VAL A 234 5.17 0.92 -18.26
CA VAL A 234 6.25 1.87 -18.00
C VAL A 234 6.05 3.05 -18.95
N LEU A 235 5.99 4.26 -18.39
CA LEU A 235 5.79 5.48 -19.17
C LEU A 235 7.13 6.05 -19.65
N PRO A 236 7.12 6.89 -20.70
CA PRO A 236 8.32 7.56 -21.18
C PRO A 236 9.06 8.32 -20.05
N PRO A 237 10.40 8.33 -20.05
CA PRO A 237 11.17 9.09 -19.08
C PRO A 237 10.86 10.58 -19.16
N ILE A 238 10.78 11.21 -17.99
CA ILE A 238 10.52 12.63 -17.85
C ILE A 238 11.84 13.30 -17.45
N PRO A 239 12.43 14.13 -18.32
CA PRO A 239 13.68 14.83 -18.02
C PRO A 239 13.47 15.87 -16.92
N THR A 240 14.54 16.14 -16.16
CA THR A 240 14.56 17.09 -15.03
C THR A 240 15.72 18.09 -15.11
N GLU A 241 16.48 18.08 -16.20
CA GLU A 241 17.71 18.88 -16.38
C GLU A 241 17.45 20.39 -16.34
N ASP A 242 16.31 20.82 -16.89
CA ASP A 242 15.92 22.24 -16.96
C ASP A 242 14.96 22.66 -15.83
N LEU A 243 14.71 21.75 -14.86
CA LEU A 243 13.78 22.02 -13.76
C LEU A 243 14.51 22.54 -12.53
N THR A 244 13.82 23.38 -11.77
CA THR A 244 14.25 23.94 -10.51
C THR A 244 13.36 23.46 -9.36
N PRO A 245 13.75 23.66 -8.09
CA PRO A 245 12.89 23.31 -6.95
C PRO A 245 11.50 23.96 -6.98
N ASN A 246 11.33 25.07 -7.69
CA ASN A 246 10.04 25.76 -7.82
C ASN A 246 9.07 25.01 -8.76
N ASP A 247 9.58 24.18 -9.66
CA ASP A 247 8.79 23.42 -10.63
C ASP A 247 8.28 22.08 -10.04
N VAL A 248 8.78 21.70 -8.86
CA VAL A 248 8.44 20.43 -8.20
C VAL A 248 6.94 20.25 -7.95
N PRO A 249 6.18 21.25 -7.47
CA PRO A 249 4.73 21.08 -7.27
C PRO A 249 4.00 20.70 -8.57
N GLU A 250 4.28 21.38 -9.68
CA GLU A 250 3.66 21.07 -10.98
C GLU A 250 4.12 19.71 -11.51
N LEU A 251 5.41 19.38 -11.35
CA LEU A 251 5.96 18.08 -11.74
C LEU A 251 5.27 16.93 -10.99
N VAL A 252 4.98 17.09 -9.69
CA VAL A 252 4.29 16.09 -8.87
C VAL A 252 2.90 15.79 -9.44
N GLU A 253 2.09 16.83 -9.66
CA GLU A 253 0.74 16.68 -10.19
C GLU A 253 0.77 16.07 -11.61
N ARG A 254 1.62 16.61 -12.49
CA ARG A 254 1.77 16.10 -13.86
C ARG A 254 2.13 14.62 -13.91
N VAL A 255 3.06 14.16 -13.06
CA VAL A 255 3.45 12.74 -13.02
C VAL A 255 2.34 11.89 -12.42
N ARG A 256 1.67 12.36 -11.37
CA ARG A 256 0.53 11.66 -10.77
C ARG A 256 -0.59 11.46 -11.79
N ASP A 257 -0.96 12.51 -12.52
CA ASP A 257 -2.04 12.47 -13.50
C ASP A 257 -1.71 11.52 -14.66
N GLN A 258 -0.48 11.60 -15.20
CA GLN A 258 -0.03 10.65 -16.22
C GLN A 258 -0.08 9.19 -15.74
N MET A 259 0.32 8.95 -14.49
CA MET A 259 0.24 7.61 -13.89
C MET A 259 -1.22 7.18 -13.70
N LEU A 260 -2.12 8.09 -13.29
CA LEU A 260 -3.52 7.79 -13.02
C LEU A 260 -4.32 7.52 -14.29
N ASP A 261 -4.03 8.25 -15.37
CA ASP A 261 -4.58 7.99 -16.70
C ASP A 261 -4.15 6.61 -17.19
N ALA A 262 -2.85 6.30 -17.08
CA ALA A 262 -2.33 4.99 -17.44
C ALA A 262 -2.93 3.87 -16.57
N LEU A 263 -3.12 4.10 -15.26
CA LEU A 263 -3.73 3.15 -14.34
C LEU A 263 -5.18 2.86 -14.76
N SER A 264 -5.94 3.91 -15.08
CA SER A 264 -7.33 3.81 -15.51
C SER A 264 -7.46 3.09 -16.85
N ASP A 265 -6.49 3.25 -17.75
CA ASP A 265 -6.48 2.59 -19.06
C ASP A 265 -6.13 1.09 -18.98
N ILE A 266 -5.10 0.72 -18.21
CA ILE A 266 -4.68 -0.69 -18.12
C ILE A 266 -5.55 -1.53 -17.18
N SER A 267 -6.21 -0.90 -16.20
CA SER A 267 -7.00 -1.61 -15.20
C SER A 267 -8.31 -2.13 -15.77
N VAL A 268 -8.72 -3.31 -15.33
CA VAL A 268 -10.03 -3.88 -15.69
C VAL A 268 -11.13 -2.98 -15.11
N LYS A 269 -11.99 -2.45 -15.97
CA LYS A 269 -13.14 -1.64 -15.54
C LYS A 269 -14.03 -2.48 -14.65
N VAL A 270 -14.28 -2.00 -13.43
CA VAL A 270 -15.30 -2.57 -12.56
C VAL A 270 -16.65 -2.20 -13.16
N GLU A 271 -17.38 -3.17 -13.71
CA GLU A 271 -18.79 -2.94 -14.04
C GLU A 271 -19.50 -2.54 -12.74
N LYS A 272 -20.04 -1.32 -12.72
CA LYS A 272 -20.99 -0.89 -11.69
C LYS A 272 -22.22 -1.77 -11.83
N GLN A 273 -22.27 -2.87 -11.09
CA GLN A 273 -23.54 -3.54 -10.85
C GLN A 273 -24.45 -2.49 -10.22
N GLY A 274 -25.52 -2.11 -10.93
CA GLY A 274 -26.60 -1.31 -10.36
C GLY A 274 -27.11 -1.97 -9.08
N PRO A 275 -27.78 -1.23 -8.19
CA PRO A 275 -28.32 -1.81 -6.96
C PRO A 275 -29.11 -3.06 -7.34
N ALA A 276 -28.72 -4.20 -6.76
CA ALA A 276 -29.43 -5.46 -6.95
C ALA A 276 -30.90 -5.19 -6.66
N GLU A 277 -31.78 -5.41 -7.65
CA GLU A 277 -33.20 -5.49 -7.36
C GLU A 277 -33.36 -6.55 -6.27
N GLU A 278 -33.81 -6.12 -5.08
CA GLU A 278 -34.27 -7.05 -4.07
C GLU A 278 -35.26 -8.02 -4.72
N PRO A 279 -35.12 -9.34 -4.47
CA PRO A 279 -36.13 -10.27 -4.93
C PRO A 279 -37.46 -9.85 -4.31
N ARG A 280 -38.37 -9.33 -5.15
CA ARG A 280 -39.75 -9.06 -4.76
C ARG A 280 -40.36 -10.36 -4.26
N GLY A 281 -40.36 -10.55 -2.94
CA GLY A 281 -41.13 -11.59 -2.29
C GLY A 281 -42.60 -11.45 -2.68
N PRO A 282 -43.36 -12.56 -2.75
CA PRO A 282 -44.77 -12.50 -3.09
C PRO A 282 -45.50 -11.60 -2.07
N GLN A 283 -46.17 -10.56 -2.56
CA GLN A 283 -47.05 -9.75 -1.71
C GLN A 283 -48.16 -10.63 -1.13
N PRO A 284 -48.45 -10.55 0.17
CA PRO A 284 -49.60 -11.24 0.74
C PRO A 284 -50.88 -10.64 0.18
N THR A 285 -51.66 -11.44 -0.55
CA THR A 285 -53.03 -11.10 -0.93
C THR A 285 -53.91 -11.08 0.32
N ILE A 286 -54.37 -9.89 0.73
CA ILE A 286 -55.41 -9.75 1.76
C ILE A 286 -56.77 -10.00 1.09
N PRO A 287 -57.55 -11.01 1.49
CA PRO A 287 -58.91 -11.18 1.00
C PRO A 287 -59.79 -10.05 1.50
N THR A 288 -60.45 -9.37 0.57
CA THR A 288 -61.47 -8.37 0.84
C THR A 288 -62.78 -9.09 1.15
N GLU A 289 -63.26 -9.06 2.39
CA GLU A 289 -64.68 -9.29 2.66
C GLU A 289 -65.13 -8.55 3.93
N PHE A 290 -66.02 -7.59 3.71
CA PHE A 290 -66.70 -6.72 4.68
C PHE A 290 -68.05 -7.35 5.07
N HIS A 291 -68.40 -7.33 6.35
CA HIS A 291 -69.79 -7.25 6.88
C HIS A 291 -69.69 -6.42 8.19
N GLY A 292 -70.13 -5.15 8.23
CA GLY A 292 -71.45 -4.70 8.75
C GLY A 292 -71.55 -4.92 10.28
N ILE A 293 -71.82 -3.96 11.19
CA ILE A 293 -72.68 -2.76 11.25
C ILE A 293 -72.27 -1.95 12.54
N PRO A 294 -72.93 -0.84 12.98
CA PRO A 294 -72.96 0.55 12.50
C PRO A 294 -72.25 1.58 13.43
N SER A 295 -72.20 2.81 12.91
CA SER A 295 -71.80 4.10 13.49
C SER A 295 -72.49 4.52 14.80
N SER A 296 -71.70 5.08 15.73
CA SER A 296 -71.99 6.39 16.37
C SER A 296 -70.78 6.87 17.18
N PHE A 297 -70.23 8.02 16.81
CA PHE A 297 -70.03 9.22 17.65
C PHE A 297 -69.00 10.15 17.01
N SER A 298 -69.47 11.34 16.72
CA SER A 298 -68.71 12.50 16.27
C SER A 298 -68.25 13.28 17.50
N SER A 299 -67.00 13.75 17.52
CA SER A 299 -66.69 15.13 17.94
C SER A 299 -65.20 15.43 17.77
N SER A 300 -64.94 16.46 16.97
CA SER A 300 -63.74 17.30 16.94
C SER A 300 -63.39 17.88 18.31
N HIS A 301 -62.10 17.97 18.68
CA HIS A 301 -61.57 19.03 19.55
C HIS A 301 -60.07 19.26 19.29
N ASN A 302 -59.74 20.53 19.04
CA ASN A 302 -58.40 21.12 19.09
C ASN A 302 -57.88 21.12 20.54
N ILE A 303 -56.58 20.89 20.76
CA ILE A 303 -55.87 21.42 21.92
C ILE A 303 -54.47 21.86 21.47
N GLU A 304 -54.20 23.14 21.70
CA GLU A 304 -52.90 23.82 21.61
C GLU A 304 -52.03 23.51 22.83
N ASP A 305 -50.72 23.55 22.59
CA ASP A 305 -49.62 24.09 23.42
C ASP A 305 -49.64 23.92 24.96
N GLU A 306 -48.58 23.35 25.53
CA GLU A 306 -47.93 23.84 26.76
C GLU A 306 -46.55 23.18 26.99
N GLY A 307 -45.53 24.03 27.23
CA GLY A 307 -44.71 23.88 28.44
C GLY A 307 -43.28 23.34 28.30
N ALA A 308 -42.34 24.22 27.94
CA ALA A 308 -40.90 24.02 28.10
C ALA A 308 -40.46 24.14 29.58
N PHE A 309 -39.58 23.24 30.03
CA PHE A 309 -38.96 23.26 31.36
C PHE A 309 -37.66 24.10 31.39
N PRO A 310 -37.43 24.96 32.40
CA PRO A 310 -36.17 25.70 32.55
C PRO A 310 -35.15 25.00 33.47
N LEU A 311 -33.86 25.16 33.15
CA LEU A 311 -32.70 24.75 33.96
C LEU A 311 -32.36 25.82 35.02
N PRO A 312 -31.78 25.45 36.18
CA PRO A 312 -31.48 26.42 37.25
C PRO A 312 -30.10 27.09 37.14
N ASP A 313 -30.10 28.37 37.53
CA ASP A 313 -28.98 29.29 37.72
C ASP A 313 -28.07 28.93 38.91
N VAL A 314 -26.76 29.14 38.78
CA VAL A 314 -25.79 29.15 39.89
C VAL A 314 -25.03 30.48 39.89
N LYS A 315 -25.11 31.21 41.01
CA LYS A 315 -24.33 32.44 41.30
C LYS A 315 -23.12 32.13 42.21
N PRO A 316 -22.05 32.97 42.20
CA PRO A 316 -20.82 32.75 42.95
C PRO A 316 -20.70 33.63 44.22
N GLU A 317 -19.92 33.20 45.23
CA GLU A 317 -19.42 34.08 46.30
C GLU A 317 -17.98 33.77 46.76
N HIS A 318 -17.17 34.84 46.77
CA HIS A 318 -16.11 35.32 47.69
C HIS A 318 -15.01 34.38 48.24
N VAL A 319 -13.73 34.55 47.85
CA VAL A 319 -12.68 35.53 48.29
C VAL A 319 -12.05 35.21 49.66
N LEU A 320 -10.74 34.90 49.66
CA LEU A 320 -9.81 35.34 50.70
C LEU A 320 -8.38 35.48 50.12
N GLU A 321 -7.82 36.65 50.37
CA GLU A 321 -6.55 37.20 49.90
C GLU A 321 -5.45 36.97 50.96
N THR A 322 -4.19 36.75 50.57
CA THR A 322 -3.02 37.16 51.38
C THR A 322 -1.73 37.18 50.55
N THR A 323 -1.40 38.39 50.11
CA THR A 323 -0.11 39.09 50.00
C THR A 323 1.19 38.35 50.40
N ARG A 324 2.22 38.37 49.52
CA ARG A 324 3.44 39.23 49.60
C ARG A 324 4.57 38.80 48.64
N THR A 325 5.00 39.78 47.80
CA THR A 325 6.39 40.22 47.45
C THR A 325 7.43 39.17 46.99
N SER A 326 8.25 39.37 45.96
CA SER A 326 8.63 40.55 45.17
C SER A 326 9.55 40.12 44.00
N SER A 327 9.63 41.02 42.99
CA SER A 327 10.82 41.38 42.18
C SER A 327 11.36 40.41 41.12
N VAL A 328 11.71 40.79 39.87
CA VAL A 328 11.87 42.11 39.20
C VAL A 328 12.12 41.86 37.68
N VAL A 329 11.41 42.63 36.81
CA VAL A 329 11.84 43.40 35.60
C VAL A 329 12.43 42.67 34.38
N SER A 330 11.64 42.54 33.29
CA SER A 330 11.70 43.26 31.97
C SER A 330 12.57 42.56 30.92
N ILE A 331 12.20 42.47 29.63
CA ILE A 331 12.03 43.55 28.65
C ILE A 331 11.11 43.09 27.50
N ALA A 332 10.34 44.03 26.95
CA ALA A 332 9.42 43.90 25.82
C ALA A 332 10.13 43.79 24.45
N SER A 333 9.49 43.12 23.48
CA SER A 333 9.22 43.71 22.15
C SER A 333 8.36 42.80 21.25
N SER A 334 7.28 43.40 20.75
CA SER A 334 6.62 43.28 19.45
C SER A 334 6.40 41.89 18.81
N ASP A 335 5.13 41.51 18.82
CA ASP A 335 4.30 41.04 17.69
C ASP A 335 5.00 40.71 16.36
N ARG A 336 4.97 39.43 16.01
CA ARG A 336 4.79 39.01 14.62
C ARG A 336 4.00 37.69 14.60
N GLU A 337 2.76 37.77 14.17
CA GLU A 337 1.91 36.62 13.86
C GLU A 337 2.61 35.72 12.83
N GLN A 338 2.96 34.50 13.23
CA GLN A 338 3.22 33.40 12.31
C GLN A 338 2.15 32.35 12.55
N ARG A 339 1.17 32.34 11.66
CA ARG A 339 0.11 31.34 11.56
C ARG A 339 0.77 30.04 11.09
N SER A 340 1.00 29.12 12.02
CA SER A 340 1.44 27.75 11.72
C SER A 340 0.29 26.99 11.08
N GLU A 341 0.43 26.58 9.82
CA GLU A 341 -0.48 25.60 9.23
C GLU A 341 -0.24 24.20 9.83
N PRO A 342 -1.29 23.37 9.97
CA PRO A 342 -1.17 22.07 10.63
C PRO A 342 -0.45 21.08 9.71
N SER A 343 0.52 20.37 10.29
CA SER A 343 1.16 19.19 9.71
C SER A 343 0.13 18.11 9.38
N GLU A 344 -0.08 17.82 8.09
CA GLU A 344 -0.85 16.68 7.62
C GLU A 344 -0.11 15.37 7.96
N ASN A 345 -0.41 14.85 9.15
CA ASN A 345 -0.07 13.48 9.50
C ASN A 345 -0.97 12.54 8.68
N GLY A 346 -0.35 11.78 7.77
CA GLY A 346 -1.02 10.69 7.08
C GLY A 346 -1.46 9.63 8.08
N THR A 347 -2.74 9.29 8.06
CA THR A 347 -3.32 8.18 8.79
C THR A 347 -2.69 6.86 8.34
N GLU A 348 -2.08 6.16 9.28
CA GLU A 348 -1.56 4.81 9.10
C GLU A 348 -2.75 3.85 9.01
N THR A 349 -2.85 3.09 7.93
CA THR A 349 -3.70 1.90 7.90
C THR A 349 -2.91 0.74 8.50
N GLU A 350 -3.26 0.37 9.72
CA GLU A 350 -2.75 -0.81 10.42
C GLU A 350 -3.19 -2.10 9.67
N GLU A 351 -2.31 -2.63 8.84
CA GLU A 351 -2.31 -4.05 8.48
C GLU A 351 -1.02 -4.74 8.97
N ASP A 352 -0.53 -4.33 10.15
CA ASP A 352 0.48 -5.07 10.88
C ASP A 352 -0.06 -5.29 12.29
N GLU A 353 -0.02 -6.55 12.75
CA GLU A 353 -0.57 -7.10 14.00
C GLU A 353 -1.98 -7.70 13.91
N GLY A 354 -2.02 -9.03 13.76
CA GLY A 354 -3.24 -9.82 13.79
C GLY A 354 -2.98 -11.28 14.12
N MET A 355 -2.26 -11.54 15.21
CA MET A 355 -2.38 -12.81 15.95
C MET A 355 -3.32 -12.57 17.12
N VAL A 356 -4.64 -12.66 16.86
CA VAL A 356 -5.61 -12.77 17.94
C VAL A 356 -5.64 -14.22 18.36
N LEU A 357 -5.07 -14.50 19.54
CA LEU A 357 -5.23 -15.76 20.23
C LEU A 357 -6.73 -15.99 20.48
N VAL A 358 -7.20 -17.13 19.99
CA VAL A 358 -8.56 -17.63 20.16
C VAL A 358 -8.88 -17.75 21.67
N GLY A 359 -9.79 -16.91 22.16
CA GLY A 359 -10.48 -17.17 23.42
C GLY A 359 -11.38 -18.40 23.27
N ARG A 360 -11.18 -19.41 24.12
CA ARG A 360 -12.08 -20.57 24.24
C ARG A 360 -13.40 -20.15 24.90
N PRO A 361 -14.53 -20.82 24.60
CA PRO A 361 -15.83 -20.42 25.12
C PRO A 361 -16.05 -20.92 26.56
N THR A 362 -16.67 -20.01 27.33
CA THR A 362 -17.31 -20.10 28.66
C THR A 362 -16.53 -20.68 29.82
#